data_AF-A0A2W2AK87-F1
#
_entry.id   AF-A0A2W2AK87-F1
#
_cell.length_a   1.000
_cell.length_b   1.000
_cell.length_c   1.000
_cell.angle_alpha   90.00
_cell.angle_beta   90.00
_cell.angle_gamma   90.00
#
_symmetry.space_group_name_H-M   'P 1'
#
loop_
_entity.id
_entity.type
_entity.pdbx_description
1 polymer ?
#
loop_
_entity_poly.entity_id
_entity_poly.type
_entity_poly.pdbx_seq_one_letter_code
_entity_poly.pdbx_strand_id
1 'polypeptide(L)'
;MLSKYILSIALLFFIPFTLRAQVAFVSEQDGVITLRTQGTATKKGDLISDAQKNAFFYLFYRGIPGASADYKNPLIGTNETQIEQEYATYFKDFYQYRYQSFIVVTDNASDLIKGKHKQKTVYTDVSININALRKDLEANNIIRKFGF
;
A
#
# COMPACT_ATOMS: atom_id res chain seq x y z
N MET A 1 53.14 -19.12 20.61
CA MET A 1 52.25 -18.33 21.49
C MET A 1 51.37 -17.46 20.59
N LEU A 2 50.21 -17.92 20.14
CA LEU A 2 48.87 -17.73 20.75
C LEU A 2 48.47 -16.25 20.90
N SER A 3 47.68 -15.74 19.95
CA SER A 3 46.46 -14.92 20.17
C SER A 3 45.91 -14.49 18.79
N LYS A 4 45.00 -15.23 18.13
CA LYS A 4 43.54 -15.20 18.30
C LYS A 4 42.95 -13.79 18.52
N TYR A 5 42.83 -13.01 17.45
CA TYR A 5 41.81 -11.96 17.35
C TYR A 5 40.80 -12.33 16.27
N ILE A 6 39.81 -13.11 16.68
CA ILE A 6 38.46 -13.06 16.11
C ILE A 6 37.72 -12.03 16.97
N LEU A 7 37.16 -10.96 16.40
CA LEU A 7 35.80 -10.52 16.80
C LEU A 7 35.24 -9.39 15.93
N SER A 8 34.08 -9.71 15.35
CA SER A 8 32.94 -8.84 15.06
C SER A 8 33.11 -7.72 14.03
N ILE A 9 32.89 -8.09 12.77
CA ILE A 9 32.20 -7.21 11.81
C ILE A 9 30.78 -7.05 12.35
N ALA A 10 30.51 -5.93 13.02
CA ALA A 10 29.15 -5.49 13.26
C ALA A 10 28.56 -5.10 11.90
N LEU A 11 27.88 -6.04 11.25
CA LEU A 11 27.02 -5.78 10.11
C LEU A 11 25.91 -4.86 10.63
N LEU A 12 26.13 -3.55 10.50
CA LEU A 12 25.09 -2.53 10.63
C LEU A 12 24.05 -2.83 9.56
N PHE A 13 23.11 -3.71 9.87
CA PHE A 13 21.82 -3.70 9.23
C PHE A 13 21.22 -2.34 9.57
N PHE A 14 21.45 -1.37 8.70
CA PHE A 14 20.54 -0.26 8.51
C PHE A 14 19.22 -0.91 8.14
N ILE A 15 18.43 -1.30 9.15
CA ILE A 15 17.02 -1.55 8.95
C ILE A 15 16.50 -0.15 8.65
N PRO A 16 16.11 0.18 7.40
CA PRO A 16 15.41 1.43 7.20
C PRO A 16 14.19 1.32 8.11
N PHE A 17 14.11 2.19 9.12
CA PHE A 17 12.89 2.39 9.86
C PHE A 17 11.92 2.98 8.83
N THR A 18 11.23 2.12 8.10
CA THR A 18 10.19 2.52 7.18
C THR A 18 9.04 2.96 8.06
N LEU A 19 8.95 4.28 8.29
CA LEU A 19 7.67 4.87 8.65
C LEU A 19 6.69 4.43 7.57
N ARG A 20 5.90 3.39 7.87
CA ARG A 20 4.85 2.92 6.97
C ARG A 20 3.86 4.07 6.77
N ALA A 21 3.46 4.28 5.52
CA ALA A 21 2.64 5.42 5.13
C ALA A 21 1.34 5.51 5.93
N GLN A 22 0.90 6.72 6.24
CA GLN A 22 -0.39 6.92 6.91
C GLN A 22 -1.55 6.81 5.92
N VAL A 23 -2.59 6.07 6.30
CA VAL A 23 -3.82 5.90 5.54
C VAL A 23 -5.00 6.08 6.48
N ALA A 24 -5.94 6.94 6.11
CA ALA A 24 -7.15 7.21 6.88
C ALA A 24 -8.39 7.08 6.00
N PHE A 25 -9.49 6.58 6.59
CA PHE A 25 -10.79 6.55 5.96
C PHE A 25 -11.35 7.97 5.75
N VAL A 26 -11.94 8.23 4.58
CA VAL A 26 -12.66 9.48 4.30
C VAL A 26 -14.14 9.20 4.08
N SER A 27 -14.49 8.31 3.15
CA SER A 27 -15.87 7.97 2.83
C SER A 27 -15.99 6.62 2.12
N GLU A 28 -17.19 6.07 2.12
CA GLU A 28 -17.58 4.87 1.38
C GLU A 28 -18.98 5.10 0.80
N GLN A 29 -19.11 5.02 -0.52
CA GLN A 29 -20.40 5.21 -1.18
C GLN A 29 -20.41 4.45 -2.51
N ASP A 30 -21.52 3.76 -2.80
CA ASP A 30 -21.80 3.14 -4.10
C ASP A 30 -20.67 2.22 -4.64
N GLY A 31 -20.01 1.48 -3.75
CA GLY A 31 -18.90 0.60 -4.13
C GLY A 31 -17.60 1.32 -4.45
N VAL A 32 -17.46 2.57 -4.00
CA VAL A 32 -16.24 3.35 -4.04
C VAL A 32 -15.82 3.68 -2.60
N ILE A 33 -14.57 3.40 -2.26
CA ILE A 33 -13.96 3.79 -0.99
C ILE A 33 -12.95 4.91 -1.23
N THR A 34 -13.03 5.98 -0.46
CA THR A 34 -12.10 7.10 -0.51
C THR A 34 -11.21 7.09 0.72
N LEU A 35 -9.90 7.08 0.48
CA LEU A 35 -8.87 7.00 1.51
C LEU A 35 -7.93 8.20 1.39
N ARG A 36 -7.66 8.87 2.51
CA ARG A 36 -6.59 9.86 2.59
C ARG A 36 -5.28 9.15 2.83
N THR A 37 -4.39 9.17 1.85
CA THR A 37 -3.15 8.41 1.90
C THR A 37 -1.93 9.30 1.77
N GLN A 38 -0.90 8.95 2.54
CA GLN A 38 0.40 9.59 2.48
C GLN A 38 1.21 9.01 1.32
N GLY A 39 1.72 9.88 0.46
CA GLY A 39 2.73 9.55 -0.55
C GLY A 39 4.05 10.24 -0.23
N THR A 40 5.16 9.52 -0.39
CA THR A 40 6.50 10.06 -0.21
C THR A 40 7.41 9.73 -1.38
N ALA A 41 8.09 10.73 -1.91
CA ALA A 41 9.04 10.55 -3.00
C ALA A 41 10.00 11.74 -3.14
N THR A 42 11.09 11.53 -3.87
CA THR A 42 12.02 12.62 -4.22
C THR A 42 11.58 13.37 -5.49
N LYS A 43 10.90 12.67 -6.42
CA LYS A 43 10.30 13.24 -7.65
C LYS A 43 8.80 13.45 -7.47
N LYS A 44 8.26 14.48 -8.14
CA LYS A 44 6.84 14.84 -8.00
C LYS A 44 5.89 13.78 -8.58
N GLY A 45 6.21 13.21 -9.75
CA GLY A 45 5.39 12.17 -10.39
C GLY A 45 5.26 10.89 -9.55
N ASP A 46 6.27 10.62 -8.72
CA ASP A 46 6.32 9.42 -7.89
C ASP A 46 5.53 9.58 -6.58
N LEU A 47 5.17 10.82 -6.18
CA LEU A 47 4.42 11.06 -4.93
C LEU A 47 3.01 10.48 -4.99
N ILE A 48 2.30 10.77 -6.08
CA ILE A 48 0.91 10.37 -6.23
C ILE A 48 0.81 8.85 -6.41
N SER A 49 1.71 8.26 -7.21
CA SER A 49 1.74 6.82 -7.38
C SER A 49 2.12 6.08 -6.08
N ASP A 50 3.02 6.64 -5.26
CA ASP A 50 3.30 6.11 -3.92
C ASP A 50 2.06 6.15 -3.02
N ALA A 51 1.37 7.29 -2.95
CA ALA A 51 0.13 7.45 -2.18
C ALA A 51 -0.96 6.44 -2.61
N GLN A 52 -1.13 6.26 -3.91
CA GLN A 52 -2.08 5.31 -4.48
C GLN A 52 -1.72 3.86 -4.11
N LYS A 53 -0.46 3.46 -4.28
CA LYS A 53 0.01 2.12 -3.91
C LYS A 53 -0.16 1.84 -2.42
N ASN A 54 0.10 2.84 -1.56
CA ASN A 54 -0.11 2.75 -0.13
C ASN A 54 -1.60 2.51 0.22
N ALA A 55 -2.53 3.10 -0.53
CA ALA A 55 -3.96 2.86 -0.37
C ALA A 55 -4.31 1.38 -0.60
N PHE A 56 -3.85 0.81 -1.73
CA PHE A 56 -4.07 -0.60 -2.05
C PHE A 56 -3.41 -1.54 -1.05
N PHE A 57 -2.18 -1.22 -0.65
CA PHE A 57 -1.46 -2.00 0.36
C PHE A 57 -2.24 -2.11 1.68
N TYR A 58 -2.78 -0.99 2.16
CA TYR A 58 -3.60 -1.00 3.37
C TYR A 58 -4.89 -1.81 3.18
N LEU A 59 -5.59 -1.63 2.06
CA LEU A 59 -6.76 -2.45 1.72
C LEU A 59 -6.45 -3.95 1.72
N PHE A 60 -5.32 -4.34 1.14
CA PHE A 60 -4.94 -5.75 1.00
C PHE A 60 -4.50 -6.37 2.32
N TYR A 61 -3.73 -5.64 3.12
CA TYR A 61 -2.93 -6.25 4.18
C TYR A 61 -3.16 -5.71 5.58
N ARG A 62 -3.84 -4.58 5.73
CA ARG A 62 -4.03 -3.93 7.03
C ARG A 62 -5.50 -3.72 7.38
N GLY A 63 -6.37 -3.62 6.38
CA GLY A 63 -7.73 -3.14 6.56
C GLY A 63 -7.78 -1.62 6.77
N ILE A 64 -8.99 -1.08 6.76
CA ILE A 64 -9.25 0.36 6.88
C ILE A 64 -10.09 0.63 8.12
N PRO A 65 -9.48 1.07 9.23
CA PRO A 65 -10.22 1.52 10.40
C PRO A 65 -11.19 2.64 10.05
N GLY A 66 -12.45 2.51 10.49
CA GLY A 66 -13.51 3.49 10.22
C GLY A 66 -14.37 3.20 8.98
N ALA A 67 -13.93 2.30 8.09
CA ALA A 67 -14.75 1.80 6.99
C ALA A 67 -15.80 0.78 7.47
N SER A 68 -16.69 0.36 6.56
CA SER A 68 -17.67 -0.69 6.82
C SER A 68 -16.99 -2.02 7.22
N ALA A 69 -17.77 -2.95 7.79
CA ALA A 69 -17.26 -4.23 8.30
C ALA A 69 -16.48 -5.03 7.23
N ASP A 70 -16.86 -4.88 5.96
CA ASP A 70 -16.27 -5.57 4.82
C ASP A 70 -14.84 -5.09 4.48
N TYR A 71 -14.47 -3.89 4.92
CA TYR A 71 -13.17 -3.26 4.62
C TYR A 71 -12.35 -2.92 5.86
N LYS A 72 -12.93 -3.08 7.05
CA LYS A 72 -12.23 -2.89 8.32
C LYS A 72 -11.08 -3.88 8.49
N ASN A 73 -11.21 -5.08 7.91
CA ASN A 73 -10.18 -6.11 7.89
C ASN A 73 -9.43 -6.13 6.54
N PRO A 74 -8.22 -6.70 6.48
CA PRO A 74 -7.50 -6.91 5.23
C PRO A 74 -8.33 -7.71 4.22
N LEU A 75 -8.36 -7.27 2.96
CA LEU A 75 -9.09 -7.97 1.89
C LEU A 75 -8.47 -9.32 1.53
N ILE A 76 -7.15 -9.47 1.69
CA ILE A 76 -6.42 -10.67 1.26
C ILE A 76 -5.89 -11.43 2.47
N GLY A 77 -5.08 -10.77 3.30
CA GLY A 77 -4.49 -11.39 4.49
C GLY A 77 -3.36 -10.54 5.06
N THR A 78 -2.78 -10.92 6.19
CA THR A 78 -1.79 -10.08 6.88
C THR A 78 -0.33 -10.40 6.54
N ASN A 79 -0.06 -11.59 5.96
CA ASN A 79 1.28 -12.04 5.60
C ASN A 79 1.67 -11.60 4.17
N GLU A 80 1.94 -10.30 4.04
CA GLU A 80 2.35 -9.61 2.80
C GLU A 80 3.37 -10.41 1.99
N THR A 81 4.50 -10.75 2.61
CA THR A 81 5.61 -11.42 1.93
C THR A 81 5.21 -12.76 1.34
N GLN A 82 4.47 -13.58 2.11
CA GLN A 82 4.03 -14.89 1.62
C GLN A 82 3.04 -14.74 0.46
N ILE A 83 2.05 -13.85 0.61
CA ILE A 83 1.01 -13.62 -0.41
C ILE A 83 1.63 -13.10 -1.71
N GLU A 84 2.53 -12.12 -1.62
CA GLU A 84 3.19 -11.55 -2.81
C GLU A 84 4.13 -12.55 -3.48
N GLN A 85 4.73 -13.49 -2.73
CA GLN A 85 5.52 -14.57 -3.32
C GLN A 85 4.64 -15.62 -4.02
N GLU A 86 3.52 -16.00 -3.39
CA GLU A 86 2.57 -16.98 -3.95
C GLU A 86 1.95 -16.48 -5.25
N TYR A 87 1.62 -15.19 -5.32
CA TYR A 87 0.97 -14.55 -6.47
C TYR A 87 1.87 -13.51 -7.16
N ALA A 88 3.18 -13.81 -7.28
CA ALA A 88 4.20 -12.85 -7.72
C ALA A 88 3.89 -12.18 -9.08
N THR A 89 3.42 -12.94 -10.06
CA THR A 89 3.06 -12.40 -11.38
C THR A 89 1.92 -11.39 -11.27
N TYR A 90 0.87 -11.72 -10.50
CA TYR A 90 -0.27 -10.84 -10.30
C TYR A 90 0.16 -9.51 -9.66
N PHE A 91 0.88 -9.57 -8.52
CA PHE A 91 1.25 -8.35 -7.80
C PHE A 91 2.30 -7.51 -8.53
N LYS A 92 3.20 -8.15 -9.28
CA LYS A 92 4.13 -7.42 -10.17
C LYS A 92 3.35 -6.57 -11.18
N ASP A 93 2.42 -7.19 -11.91
CA ASP A 93 1.59 -6.47 -12.89
C ASP A 93 0.67 -5.45 -12.21
N PHE A 94 0.13 -5.82 -11.04
CA PHE A 94 -0.74 -4.97 -10.25
C PHE A 94 -0.08 -3.65 -9.92
N TYR A 95 1.08 -3.66 -9.24
CA TYR A 95 1.76 -2.44 -8.82
C TYR A 95 2.50 -1.71 -9.94
N GLN A 96 2.75 -2.37 -11.08
CA GLN A 96 3.36 -1.74 -12.23
C GLN A 96 2.35 -0.88 -13.00
N TYR A 97 1.13 -1.37 -13.22
CA TYR A 97 0.12 -0.64 -14.01
C TYR A 97 -1.34 -0.94 -13.66
N ARG A 98 -1.71 -2.18 -13.28
CA ARG A 98 -3.14 -2.53 -13.15
C ARG A 98 -3.85 -1.82 -12.00
N TYR A 99 -3.16 -1.45 -10.92
CA TYR A 99 -3.78 -0.74 -9.80
C TYR A 99 -4.52 0.52 -10.24
N GLN A 100 -4.03 1.18 -11.30
CA GLN A 100 -4.61 2.42 -11.83
C GLN A 100 -6.01 2.23 -12.39
N SER A 101 -6.37 1.04 -12.89
CA SER A 101 -7.71 0.79 -13.45
C SER A 101 -8.81 0.72 -12.38
N PHE A 102 -8.43 0.63 -11.10
CA PHE A 102 -9.38 0.63 -9.98
C PHE A 102 -9.52 2.01 -9.35
N ILE A 103 -8.70 2.99 -9.75
CA ILE A 103 -8.78 4.35 -9.24
C ILE A 103 -9.88 5.09 -9.99
N VAL A 104 -10.81 5.68 -9.23
CA VAL A 104 -11.89 6.51 -9.76
C VAL A 104 -11.44 7.97 -9.81
N VAL A 105 -10.93 8.49 -8.69
CA VAL A 105 -10.45 9.87 -8.53
C VAL A 105 -9.21 9.89 -7.65
N THR A 106 -8.36 10.88 -7.88
CA THR A 106 -7.21 11.19 -7.03
C THR A 106 -7.11 12.70 -6.87
N ASP A 107 -7.40 13.19 -5.68
CA ASP A 107 -7.41 14.62 -5.37
C ASP A 107 -6.37 14.97 -4.30
N ASN A 108 -5.64 16.05 -4.51
CA ASN A 108 -4.66 16.50 -3.52
C ASN A 108 -5.40 17.01 -2.28
N ALA A 109 -5.20 16.36 -1.15
CA ALA A 109 -5.80 16.74 0.12
C ALA A 109 -4.92 17.69 0.95
N SER A 110 -3.63 17.79 0.61
CA SER A 110 -2.69 18.70 1.24
C SER A 110 -1.73 19.33 0.24
N ASP A 111 -1.10 20.43 0.66
CA ASP A 111 0.09 20.96 0.01
C ASP A 111 1.30 20.01 0.15
N LEU A 112 2.33 20.26 -0.67
CA LEU A 112 3.59 19.52 -0.63
C LEU A 112 4.40 19.88 0.62
N ILE A 113 4.64 18.89 1.46
CA ILE A 113 5.48 19.01 2.65
C ILE A 113 6.91 18.61 2.28
N LYS A 114 7.89 19.50 2.51
CA LYS A 114 9.31 19.21 2.28
C LYS A 114 9.91 18.52 3.52
N GLY A 115 10.44 17.32 3.32
CA GLY A 115 11.17 16.56 4.32
C GLY A 115 12.70 16.70 4.18
N LYS A 116 13.43 15.90 4.97
CA LYS A 116 14.88 15.79 4.88
C LYS A 116 15.29 15.07 3.59
N HIS A 117 16.55 15.24 3.15
CA HIS A 117 17.14 14.53 2.00
C HIS A 117 16.34 14.65 0.69
N LYS A 118 15.72 15.82 0.43
CA LYS A 118 14.88 16.09 -0.76
C LYS A 118 13.61 15.21 -0.84
N GLN A 119 13.28 14.46 0.21
CA GLN A 119 12.02 13.75 0.29
C GLN A 119 10.88 14.78 0.37
N LYS A 120 9.82 14.54 -0.39
CA LYS A 120 8.57 15.29 -0.35
C LYS A 120 7.50 14.36 0.17
N THR A 121 6.52 14.92 0.86
CA THR A 121 5.33 14.21 1.34
C THR A 121 4.10 14.95 0.85
N VAL A 122 3.06 14.21 0.50
CA VAL A 122 1.72 14.73 0.21
C VAL A 122 0.68 13.81 0.82
N TYR A 123 -0.45 14.37 1.21
CA TYR A 123 -1.65 13.59 1.50
C TYR A 123 -2.63 13.76 0.34
N THR A 124 -3.14 12.64 -0.15
CA THR A 124 -3.99 12.59 -1.33
C THR A 124 -5.22 11.75 -1.00
N ASP A 125 -6.39 12.22 -1.40
CA ASP A 125 -7.62 11.45 -1.31
C ASP A 125 -7.72 10.57 -2.56
N VAL A 126 -7.60 9.26 -2.35
CA VAL A 126 -7.63 8.23 -3.40
C VAL A 126 -8.96 7.50 -3.32
N SER A 127 -9.78 7.67 -4.35
CA SER A 127 -11.07 6.98 -4.48
C SER A 127 -10.92 5.73 -5.32
N ILE A 128 -11.30 4.57 -4.79
CA ILE A 128 -11.06 3.25 -5.36
C ILE A 128 -12.39 2.54 -5.59
N ASN A 129 -12.62 2.04 -6.81
CA ASN A 129 -13.74 1.16 -7.13
C ASN A 129 -13.47 -0.22 -6.52
N ILE A 130 -13.97 -0.41 -5.30
CA ILE A 130 -13.68 -1.59 -4.50
C ILE A 130 -14.41 -2.83 -5.02
N ASN A 131 -15.55 -2.64 -5.68
CA ASN A 131 -16.30 -3.71 -6.31
C ASN A 131 -15.54 -4.31 -7.50
N ALA A 132 -14.98 -3.46 -8.36
CA ALA A 132 -14.14 -3.91 -9.48
C ALA A 132 -12.87 -4.59 -8.98
N LEU A 133 -12.22 -4.02 -7.94
CA LEU A 133 -11.03 -4.60 -7.33
C LEU A 133 -11.30 -6.00 -6.75
N ARG A 134 -12.39 -6.17 -6.00
CA ARG A 134 -12.75 -7.47 -5.42
C ARG A 134 -12.99 -8.52 -6.50
N LYS A 135 -13.73 -8.18 -7.54
CA LYS A 135 -13.99 -9.08 -8.68
C LYS A 135 -12.69 -9.48 -9.39
N ASP A 136 -11.75 -8.56 -9.54
CA ASP A 136 -10.43 -8.85 -10.11
C ASP A 136 -9.63 -9.83 -9.24
N LEU A 137 -9.58 -9.60 -7.93
CA LEU A 137 -8.93 -10.50 -6.97
C LEU A 137 -9.55 -11.91 -6.99
N GLU A 138 -10.88 -12.00 -7.05
CA GLU A 138 -11.60 -13.28 -7.16
C GLU A 138 -11.31 -14.00 -8.49
N ALA A 139 -11.34 -13.26 -9.61
CA ALA A 139 -11.08 -13.82 -10.94
C ALA A 139 -9.64 -14.34 -11.10
N ASN A 140 -8.70 -13.74 -10.36
CA ASN A 140 -7.29 -14.15 -10.33
C ASN A 140 -6.98 -15.15 -9.19
N ASN A 141 -8.00 -15.67 -8.49
CA ASN A 141 -7.88 -16.63 -7.37
C ASN A 141 -7.01 -16.14 -6.21
N ILE A 142 -6.95 -14.82 -6.00
CA ILE A 142 -6.23 -14.20 -4.88
C ILE A 142 -7.06 -14.27 -3.61
N ILE A 143 -8.38 -14.12 -3.75
CA ILE A 143 -9.35 -14.25 -2.66
C ILE A 143 -10.46 -15.22 -3.07
N ARG A 144 -11.13 -15.82 -2.08
CA ARG A 144 -12.27 -16.69 -2.33
C ARG A 144 -13.50 -15.87 -2.70
N LYS A 145 -14.34 -16.42 -3.59
CA LYS A 145 -15.68 -15.88 -3.85
C LYS A 145 -16.54 -16.05 -2.61
N PHE A 146 -17.18 -14.98 -2.17
CA PHE A 146 -18.17 -15.03 -1.08
C PHE A 146 -19.58 -15.13 -1.67
N GLY A 147 -20.20 -16.32 -1.56
CA GLY A 147 -21.61 -16.55 -1.90
C GLY A 147 -21.93 -16.48 -3.40
N PHE A 148 -22.75 -17.43 -3.88
CA PHE A 148 -23.46 -17.36 -5.16
C PHE A 148 -24.93 -17.07 -4.88
#